data_AF-A0A944KKT4-F1
#
_entry.id   AF-A0A944KKT4-F1
#
_cell.length_a   1.000
_cell.length_b   1.000
_cell.length_c   1.000
_cell.angle_alpha   90.00
_cell.angle_beta   90.00
_cell.angle_gamma   90.00
#
_symmetry.space_group_name_H-M   'P 1'
#
loop_
_entity.id
_entity.type
_entity.pdbx_description
1 polymer ?
#
loop_
_entity_poly.entity_id
_entity_poly.type
_entity_poly.pdbx_seq_one_letter_code
_entity_poly.pdbx_strand_id
1 'polypeptide(L)' 'MIEPVDDRTWVVKRDVDSSPEAIIDRFGGGYRLRRFSLTESRRTQHGVYTGLEIAETAWWRLRDPDRRRQH' A
#
# COMPACT_ATOMS: atom_id res chain seq x y z
N MET A 1 -0.26 7.66 5.18
CA MET A 1 1.02 7.70 5.91
C MET A 1 1.79 6.41 5.66
N ILE A 2 3.09 6.50 5.43
CA ILE A 2 4.01 5.35 5.34
C ILE A 2 4.83 5.27 6.62
N GLU A 3 4.82 4.10 7.26
CA GLU A 3 5.65 3.82 8.43
C GLU A 3 6.62 2.67 8.14
N PRO A 4 7.93 2.83 8.41
CA PRO A 4 8.88 1.73 8.28
C PRO A 4 8.63 0.68 9.37
N VAL A 5 8.61 -0.59 8.98
CA VAL A 5 8.56 -1.74 9.91
C VAL A 5 9.93 -2.36 10.06
N ASP A 6 10.69 -2.45 8.97
CA ASP A 6 12.06 -2.93 8.90
C ASP A 6 12.79 -2.28 7.70
N ASP A 7 14.08 -2.58 7.52
CA ASP A 7 14.93 -1.98 6.48
C ASP A 7 14.41 -2.14 5.04
N ARG A 8 13.48 -3.06 4.80
CA ARG A 8 12.97 -3.38 3.46
C ARG A 8 11.45 -3.38 3.38
N THR A 9 10.76 -3.06 4.46
CA THR A 9 9.30 -3.14 4.55
C THR A 9 8.72 -1.92 5.23
N TRP A 10 7.69 -1.39 4.59
CA TRP A 10 6.90 -0.28 5.09
C TRP A 10 5.43 -0.65 5.08
N VAL A 11 4.67 -0.09 6.00
CA VAL A 11 3.21 -0.21 6.02
C VAL A 11 2.58 1.12 5.65
N VAL A 12 1.47 1.04 4.91
CA VAL A 12 0.63 2.19 4.61
C VAL A 12 -0.56 2.15 5.53
N LYS A 13 -0.78 3.25 6.24
CA LYS A 13 -1.87 3.48 7.18
C LYS A 13 -2.54 4.81 6.87
N ARG A 14 -3.82 4.92 7.24
CA ARG A 14 -4.55 6.18 7.11
C ARG A 14 -3.95 7.26 8.02
N ASP A 15 -3.79 6.91 9.29
CA ASP A 15 -3.26 7.77 10.35
C ASP A 15 -2.33 6.97 11.28
N VAL A 16 -1.62 7.63 12.20
CA VAL A 16 -0.65 6.99 13.13
C VAL A 16 -1.28 5.89 14.00
N ASP A 17 -2.51 6.11 14.46
CA ASP A 17 -3.26 5.18 15.31
C ASP A 17 -4.02 4.11 14.50
N SER A 18 -4.09 4.27 13.17
CA SER A 18 -4.84 3.34 12.33
C SER A 18 -4.10 2.02 12.13
N SER A 19 -4.85 0.94 11.94
CA SER A 19 -4.32 -0.34 11.49
C SER A 19 -3.71 -0.25 10.09
N PRO A 20 -2.63 -1.02 9.82
CA PRO A 20 -2.03 -1.08 8.50
C PRO A 20 -3.02 -1.61 7.45
N GLU A 21 -3.05 -0.94 6.30
CA GLU A 21 -3.97 -1.23 5.19
C GLU A 21 -3.25 -1.82 3.97
N ALA A 22 -2.01 -1.42 3.76
CA ALA A 22 -1.14 -1.99 2.74
C ALA A 22 0.28 -2.19 3.26
N ILE A 23 1.01 -3.09 2.59
CA ILE A 23 2.44 -3.30 2.78
C ILE A 23 3.14 -2.89 1.50
N ILE A 24 4.25 -2.18 1.67
CA ILE A 24 5.23 -1.92 0.64
C ILE A 24 6.51 -2.66 1.00
N ASP A 25 7.03 -3.48 0.10
CA ASP A 25 8.31 -4.16 0.29
C ASP A 25 9.29 -3.86 -0.83
N ARG A 26 10.58 -3.86 -0.50
CA ARG A 26 11.65 -3.76 -1.49
C ARG A 26 11.61 -5.00 -2.39
N PHE A 27 11.35 -4.79 -3.68
CA PHE A 27 11.29 -5.85 -4.67
C PHE A 27 12.18 -5.50 -5.85
N GLY A 28 13.37 -6.11 -5.89
CA GLY A 28 14.41 -5.77 -6.85
C GLY A 28 14.81 -4.29 -6.76
N GLY A 29 14.73 -3.59 -7.89
CA GLY A 29 15.00 -2.15 -8.01
C GLY A 29 13.84 -1.22 -7.62
N GLY A 30 12.70 -1.76 -7.21
CA GLY A 30 11.50 -0.98 -6.89
C GLY A 30 10.81 -1.38 -5.59
N TYR A 31 9.55 -0.97 -5.48
CA TYR A 31 8.71 -1.08 -4.29
C TYR A 31 7.40 -1.76 -4.64
N ARG A 32 7.22 -2.98 -4.15
CA ARG A 32 6.02 -3.77 -4.42
C ARG A 32 4.92 -3.40 -3.43
N LEU A 33 3.74 -3.05 -3.95
CA LEU A 33 2.55 -2.76 -3.15
C LEU A 33 1.66 -4.00 -3.04
N ARG A 34 1.24 -4.31 -1.82
CA ARG A 34 0.34 -5.43 -1.49
C ARG A 34 -0.70 -4.96 -0.48
N ARG A 35 -1.92 -5.48 -0.57
CA ARG A 35 -2.94 -5.26 0.46
C ARG A 35 -2.52 -5.95 1.76
N PHE A 36 -2.67 -5.26 2.88
CA PHE A 36 -2.55 -5.87 4.20
C PHE A 36 -3.88 -6.58 4.51
N SER A 37 -3.80 -7.86 4.88
CA SER A 37 -4.94 -8.61 5.37
C SER A 37 -4.49 -9.49 6.52
N LEU A 38 -5.13 -9.36 7.69
CA LEU A 38 -4.90 -10.24 8.84
C LEU A 38 -5.61 -11.59 8.66
N THR A 39 -6.70 -11.60 7.88
CA THR A 39 -7.63 -12.72 7.77
C THR A 39 -7.50 -13.49 6.45
N GLU A 40 -6.98 -12.86 5.40
CA GLU A 40 -6.75 -13.55 4.12
C GLU A 40 -5.28 -13.90 3.90
N SER A 41 -4.99 -15.19 3.76
CA SER A 41 -3.69 -15.72 3.32
C SER A 41 -3.33 -15.31 1.88
N ARG A 42 -4.27 -14.74 1.12
CA ARG A 42 -4.07 -14.35 -0.28
C ARG A 42 -3.50 -12.93 -0.35
N ARG A 43 -2.18 -12.87 -0.54
CA ARG A 43 -1.46 -11.62 -0.79
C ARG A 43 -1.76 -11.13 -2.21
N THR A 44 -2.81 -10.32 -2.38
CA THR A 44 -3.08 -9.65 -3.65
C THR A 44 -2.00 -8.60 -3.89
N GLN A 45 -1.17 -8.83 -4.91
CA GLN A 45 -0.20 -7.85 -5.38
C GLN A 45 -0.92 -6.84 -6.28
N HIS A 46 -0.73 -5.55 -6.00
CA HIS A 46 -1.33 -4.47 -6.77
C HIS A 46 -0.39 -3.91 -7.84
N GLY A 47 0.93 -3.96 -7.60
CA GLY A 47 1.92 -3.51 -8.57
C GLY A 47 3.32 -3.35 -7.98
N VAL A 48 4.26 -2.91 -8.81
CA VAL A 48 5.61 -2.48 -8.39
C VAL A 48 5.81 -1.05 -8.85
N TYR A 49 6.27 -0.19 -7.95
CA TYR A 49 6.43 1.24 -8.14
C TYR A 49 7.89 1.64 -7.95
N THR A 50 8.28 2.78 -8.51
CA THR A 50 9.66 3.29 -8.43
C THR A 50 9.95 4.05 -7.12
N GLY A 51 8.94 4.35 -6.31
CA GLY A 51 9.08 5.06 -5.04
C GLY A 51 8.00 4.67 -4.01
N LEU A 52 8.32 4.84 -2.73
CA LEU A 52 7.41 4.60 -1.60
C LEU A 52 6.17 5.49 -1.69
N GLU A 53 6.36 6.79 -1.90
CA GLU A 53 5.26 7.77 -1.99
C GLU A 53 4.34 7.52 -3.18
N ILE A 54 4.89 6.99 -4.29
CA ILE A 54 4.13 6.59 -5.47
C ILE A 54 3.26 5.38 -5.14
N ALA A 55 3.83 4.38 -4.43
CA ALA A 55 3.09 3.21 -3.99
C ALA A 55 1.96 3.57 -3.01
N GLU A 56 2.20 4.48 -2.06
CA GLU A 56 1.15 5.00 -1.17
C GLU A 56 0.04 5.70 -1.97
N THR A 57 0.40 6.62 -2.87
CA THR A 57 -0.58 7.34 -3.67
C THR A 57 -1.44 6.38 -4.50
N ALA A 58 -0.81 5.36 -5.08
CA ALA A 58 -1.49 4.33 -5.84
C ALA A 58 -2.44 3.51 -4.97
N TRP A 59 -2.06 3.17 -3.73
CA TRP A 59 -2.94 2.49 -2.78
C TRP A 59 -4.23 3.28 -2.52
N TRP A 60 -4.10 4.57 -2.22
CA TRP A 60 -5.27 5.41 -1.95
C TRP A 60 -6.18 5.55 -3.17
N ARG A 61 -5.61 5.64 -4.38
CA ARG A 61 -6.38 5.64 -5.63
C ARG A 61 -7.11 4.33 -5.89
N LEU A 62 -6.56 3.19 -5.48
CA LEU A 62 -7.21 1.88 -5.59
C LEU A 62 -8.36 1.74 -4.58
N ARG A 63 -8.21 2.32 -3.38
CA ARG A 63 -9.19 2.28 -2.30
C ARG A 63 -10.37 3.25 -2.51
N ASP A 64 -10.19 4.25 -3.36
CA ASP A 64 -11.20 5.26 -3.69
C ASP A 64 -11.79 5.00 -5.10
N PRO A 65 -12.62 3.95 -5.29
CA PRO A 65 -13.29 3.72 -6.57
C PRO A 65 -14.41 4.74 -6.85
N ASP A 66 -14.79 5.55 -5.86
CA ASP A 66 -16.02 6.34 -5.86
C ASP A 66 -15.89 7.73 -6.52
N ARG A 67 -14.68 8.17 -6.89
CA ARG A 67 -14.52 9.48 -7.56
C ARG A 67 -14.83 9.47 -9.07
N ARG A 68 -15.37 8.36 -9.61
CA ARG A 68 -15.73 8.21 -11.04
C ARG A 68 -17.20 7.92 -11.32
N ARG A 69 -18.12 8.14 -10.36
CA ARG A 69 -19.57 7.96 -10.57
C ARG A 69 -20.43 9.17 -10.16
N GLN A 70 -19.92 10.38 -10.36
CA GLN A 70 -20.74 11.60 -10.29
C GLN A 70 -20.64 12.37 -11.61
N HIS A 71 -21.32 11.86 -12.65
CA HIS A 71 -21.75 12.67 -13.80
C HIS A 71 -22.98 12.03 -14.44
#